data_AF-A0A1H3N132-F1
#
_entry.id   AF-A0A1H3N132-F1
#
_cell.length_a   1.000
_cell.length_b   1.000
_cell.length_c   1.000
_cell.angle_alpha   90.00
_cell.angle_beta   90.00
_cell.angle_gamma   90.00
#
_symmetry.space_group_name_H-M   'P 1'
#
loop_
_entity.id
_entity.type
_entity.pdbx_description
1 polymer ?
#
loop_
_entity_poly.entity_id
_entity_poly.type
_entity_poly.pdbx_seq_one_letter_code
_entity_poly.pdbx_strand_id
1 'polypeptide(L)'
;MRFGSFFFVSLFFLVLAACSVNTTPDVSGSGPVTILGDTGGNPYEYAALHAELKASGRQVRLGGCNSACTMLTSLPNACLIRGTRFGFHASNLNGRFNALSAEYLTPVIRQRFLSTWGKSREMTKLTAEEMVALDPALKLCNATH
;
A
#
# COMPACT_ATOMS: atom_id res chain seq x y z
N MET A 1 -74.81 32.92 -30.35
CA MET A 1 -73.86 31.80 -30.20
C MET A 1 -73.35 31.81 -28.76
N ARG A 2 -73.32 30.64 -28.10
CA ARG A 2 -72.82 30.35 -26.74
C ARG A 2 -71.33 30.78 -26.62
N PHE A 3 -70.75 31.05 -25.46
CA PHE A 3 -70.46 30.07 -24.40
C PHE A 3 -70.09 30.75 -23.07
N GLY A 4 -70.60 30.17 -21.98
CA GLY A 4 -70.29 30.55 -20.61
C GLY A 4 -69.11 29.78 -20.01
N SER A 5 -68.61 30.36 -18.92
CA SER A 5 -67.57 29.88 -18.02
C SER A 5 -67.81 28.47 -17.47
N PHE A 6 -66.74 27.68 -17.38
CA PHE A 6 -66.51 26.73 -16.28
C PHE A 6 -64.99 26.55 -16.10
N PHE A 7 -64.43 27.13 -15.04
CA PHE A 7 -63.06 26.84 -14.60
C PHE A 7 -63.13 25.62 -13.67
N PHE A 8 -62.72 24.46 -14.17
CA PHE A 8 -62.55 23.25 -13.36
C PHE A 8 -61.18 23.29 -12.68
N VAL A 9 -61.19 23.38 -11.35
CA VAL A 9 -60.01 23.15 -10.50
C VAL A 9 -59.69 21.66 -10.55
N SER A 10 -58.47 21.30 -10.95
CA SER A 10 -57.97 19.92 -10.83
C SER A 10 -56.65 19.93 -10.08
N LEU A 11 -56.72 19.45 -8.83
CA LEU A 11 -55.61 19.34 -7.90
C LEU A 11 -54.88 18.02 -8.18
N PHE A 12 -53.77 18.08 -8.91
CA PHE A 12 -52.91 16.92 -9.17
C PHE A 12 -51.88 16.79 -8.03
N PHE A 13 -52.11 15.86 -7.10
CA PHE A 13 -51.10 15.44 -6.14
C PHE A 13 -50.10 14.51 -6.84
N LEU A 14 -48.92 15.04 -7.19
CA LEU A 14 -47.78 14.24 -7.66
C LEU A 14 -47.05 13.65 -6.42
N VAL A 15 -47.20 12.36 -6.18
CA VAL A 15 -46.37 11.62 -5.23
C VAL A 15 -45.06 11.26 -5.92
N LEU A 16 -44.00 12.03 -5.67
CA LEU A 16 -42.63 11.69 -6.06
C LEU A 16 -42.07 10.69 -5.05
N ALA A 17 -42.13 9.40 -5.37
CA ALA A 17 -41.36 8.37 -4.69
C ALA A 17 -39.89 8.50 -5.12
N ALA A 18 -39.08 9.18 -4.32
CA ALA A 18 -37.63 9.20 -4.48
C ALA A 18 -37.03 7.89 -3.96
N CYS A 19 -36.67 6.97 -4.86
CA CYS A 19 -35.72 5.91 -4.54
C CYS A 19 -34.32 6.54 -4.44
N SER A 20 -33.92 6.95 -3.24
CA SER A 20 -32.53 7.33 -2.99
C SER A 20 -31.66 6.07 -3.07
N VAL A 21 -31.05 5.83 -4.23
CA VAL A 21 -29.95 4.87 -4.33
C VAL A 21 -28.74 5.55 -3.73
N ASN A 22 -28.54 5.37 -2.43
CA ASN A 22 -27.32 5.79 -1.76
C ASN A 22 -26.18 4.88 -2.24
N THR A 23 -25.60 5.18 -3.39
CA THR A 23 -24.35 4.57 -3.83
C THR A 23 -23.23 5.30 -3.11
N THR A 24 -22.97 4.91 -1.86
CA THR A 24 -21.69 5.27 -1.23
C THR A 24 -20.59 4.59 -2.04
N PRO A 25 -19.56 5.31 -2.52
CA PRO A 25 -18.41 4.67 -3.15
C PRO A 25 -17.80 3.71 -2.13
N ASP A 26 -17.64 2.45 -2.55
CA ASP A 26 -17.07 1.41 -1.72
C ASP A 26 -15.56 1.68 -1.52
N VAL A 27 -15.20 2.23 -0.37
CA VAL A 27 -13.81 2.32 0.10
C VAL A 27 -13.34 0.94 0.65
N SER A 28 -14.18 -0.09 0.57
CA SER A 28 -13.95 -1.42 1.16
C SER A 28 -13.29 -2.38 0.17
N GLY A 29 -12.06 -2.07 -0.24
CA GLY A 29 -11.16 -3.13 -0.68
C GLY A 29 -10.90 -4.08 0.50
N SER A 30 -11.69 -5.14 0.66
CA SER A 30 -11.61 -6.07 1.81
C SER A 30 -10.44 -7.06 1.72
N GLY A 31 -9.78 -7.13 0.56
CA GLY A 31 -8.68 -8.05 0.30
C GLY A 31 -7.28 -7.50 0.64
N PRO A 32 -6.25 -8.36 0.63
CA PRO A 32 -4.87 -7.93 0.80
C PRO A 32 -4.44 -6.94 -0.29
N VAL A 33 -3.55 -6.01 0.05
CA VAL A 33 -2.83 -5.18 -0.93
C VAL A 33 -1.63 -5.99 -1.39
N THR A 34 -1.51 -6.24 -2.70
CA THR A 34 -0.39 -6.99 -3.26
C THR A 34 0.46 -6.07 -4.12
N ILE A 35 1.75 -5.96 -3.78
CA ILE A 35 2.73 -5.13 -4.50
C ILE A 35 3.77 -6.08 -5.11
N LEU A 36 3.90 -6.04 -6.43
CA LEU A 36 4.76 -6.96 -7.19
C LEU A 36 5.76 -6.19 -8.05
N GLY A 37 7.01 -6.65 -8.06
CA GLY A 37 8.05 -6.17 -8.97
C GLY A 37 8.41 -4.69 -8.84
N ASP A 38 8.12 -4.07 -7.69
CA ASP A 38 8.32 -2.64 -7.50
C ASP A 38 9.82 -2.32 -7.41
N THR A 39 10.30 -1.41 -8.26
CA THR A 39 11.71 -1.01 -8.35
C THR A 39 12.11 0.08 -7.35
N GLY A 40 11.16 0.62 -6.60
CA GLY A 40 11.34 1.73 -5.67
C GLY A 40 11.17 3.10 -6.32
N GLY A 41 11.58 4.14 -5.61
CA GLY A 41 11.33 5.53 -5.98
C GLY A 41 11.73 6.48 -4.86
N ASN A 42 10.94 7.53 -4.65
CA ASN A 42 11.20 8.55 -3.64
C ASN A 42 10.92 8.01 -2.21
N PRO A 43 11.91 7.97 -1.29
CA PRO A 43 11.69 7.49 0.07
C PRO A 43 10.59 8.22 0.85
N TYR A 44 10.33 9.51 0.56
CA TYR A 44 9.23 10.23 1.21
C TYR A 44 7.85 9.70 0.80
N GLU A 45 7.69 9.29 -0.46
CA GLU A 45 6.44 8.67 -0.94
C GLU A 45 6.23 7.30 -0.28
N TYR A 46 7.30 6.51 -0.11
CA TYR A 46 7.21 5.23 0.60
C TYR A 46 6.99 5.38 2.10
N ALA A 47 7.50 6.45 2.73
CA ALA A 47 7.18 6.77 4.11
C ALA A 47 5.68 7.08 4.28
N ALA A 48 5.09 7.85 3.34
CA ALA A 48 3.66 8.14 3.32
C ALA A 48 2.83 6.87 3.04
N LEU A 49 3.21 6.08 2.02
CA LEU A 49 2.56 4.81 1.69
C LEU A 49 2.64 3.81 2.83
N HIS A 50 3.78 3.73 3.54
CA HIS A 50 3.90 2.91 4.74
C HIS A 50 2.89 3.34 5.81
N ALA A 51 2.73 4.64 6.06
CA ALA A 51 1.73 5.13 7.02
C ALA A 51 0.30 4.77 6.60
N GLU A 52 -0.04 4.94 5.32
CA GLU A 52 -1.35 4.58 4.75
C GLU A 52 -1.63 3.08 4.89
N LEU A 53 -0.70 2.23 4.45
CA LEU A 53 -0.85 0.78 4.51
C LEU A 53 -0.93 0.27 5.95
N LYS A 54 -0.17 0.88 6.87
CA LYS A 54 -0.28 0.59 8.29
C LYS A 54 -1.65 0.97 8.85
N ALA A 55 -2.15 2.16 8.51
CA ALA A 55 -3.45 2.65 8.96
C ALA A 55 -4.61 1.82 8.38
N SER A 56 -4.47 1.30 7.17
CA SER A 56 -5.49 0.48 6.52
C SER A 56 -5.79 -0.83 7.25
N GLY A 57 -4.83 -1.37 8.01
CA GLY A 57 -4.93 -2.69 8.66
C GLY A 57 -5.00 -3.89 7.69
N ARG A 58 -5.08 -3.65 6.37
CA ARG A 58 -5.16 -4.70 5.34
C ARG A 58 -3.84 -5.45 5.26
N GLN A 59 -3.84 -6.76 5.06
CA GLN A 59 -2.59 -7.50 4.85
C GLN A 59 -1.87 -6.97 3.60
N VAL A 60 -0.55 -6.78 3.70
CA VAL A 60 0.29 -6.36 2.57
C VAL A 60 1.14 -7.54 2.11
N ARG A 61 1.03 -7.93 0.84
CA ARG A 61 1.82 -9.01 0.24
C ARG A 61 2.85 -8.40 -0.70
N LEU A 62 4.12 -8.52 -0.34
CA LEU A 62 5.23 -7.94 -1.11
C LEU A 62 5.93 -9.04 -1.91
N GLY A 63 6.04 -8.90 -3.23
CA GLY A 63 6.71 -9.87 -4.09
C GLY A 63 7.62 -9.22 -5.11
N GLY A 64 8.92 -9.16 -4.83
CA GLY A 64 9.83 -8.41 -5.70
C GLY A 64 9.76 -6.93 -5.38
N CYS A 65 10.75 -6.40 -4.68
CA CYS A 65 10.70 -5.05 -4.12
C CYS A 65 12.12 -4.52 -3.90
N ASN A 66 12.49 -3.44 -4.59
CA ASN A 66 13.84 -2.88 -4.56
C ASN A 66 13.87 -1.45 -4.02
N SER A 67 15.02 -1.02 -3.53
CA SER A 67 15.27 0.36 -3.13
C SER A 67 14.26 0.85 -2.09
N ALA A 68 13.66 2.03 -2.25
CA ALA A 68 12.69 2.58 -1.31
C ALA A 68 11.46 1.68 -1.06
N CYS A 69 11.08 0.80 -1.99
CA CYS A 69 10.00 -0.16 -1.75
C CYS A 69 10.28 -1.04 -0.52
N THR A 70 11.55 -1.37 -0.23
CA THR A 70 11.86 -2.25 0.92
C THR A 70 11.48 -1.62 2.26
N MET A 71 11.23 -0.31 2.32
CA MET A 71 10.67 0.35 3.50
C MET A 71 9.32 -0.26 3.92
N LEU A 72 8.58 -0.88 2.99
CA LEU A 72 7.31 -1.54 3.28
C LEU A 72 7.49 -2.90 3.96
N THR A 73 8.70 -3.49 3.97
CA THR A 73 8.91 -4.83 4.54
C THR A 73 8.73 -4.86 6.05
N SER A 74 8.89 -3.72 6.74
CA SER A 74 8.72 -3.63 8.20
C SER A 74 7.28 -3.44 8.66
N LEU A 75 6.32 -3.33 7.73
CA LEU A 75 4.91 -3.19 8.08
C LEU A 75 4.45 -4.37 8.95
N PRO A 76 3.75 -4.14 10.07
CA PRO A 76 3.34 -5.22 10.98
C PRO A 76 2.36 -6.21 10.34
N ASN A 77 1.64 -5.73 9.32
CA ASN A 77 0.67 -6.44 8.49
C ASN A 77 1.26 -6.93 7.15
N ALA A 78 2.58 -6.79 6.92
CA ALA A 78 3.21 -7.29 5.70
C ALA A 78 3.67 -8.74 5.80
N CYS A 79 3.72 -9.40 4.64
CA CYS A 79 4.38 -10.66 4.42
C CYS A 79 5.11 -10.66 3.07
N LEU A 80 6.18 -11.46 2.97
CA LEU A 80 7.03 -11.58 1.79
C LEU A 80 6.63 -12.81 0.97
N ILE A 81 6.39 -12.63 -0.32
CA ILE A 81 6.02 -13.71 -1.23
C ILE A 81 7.26 -14.58 -1.50
N ARG A 82 7.11 -15.89 -1.25
CA ARG A 82 8.18 -16.88 -1.42
C ARG A 82 8.81 -16.85 -2.80
N GLY A 83 10.11 -17.11 -2.86
CA GLY A 83 10.90 -17.13 -4.10
C GLY A 83 11.13 -15.77 -4.77
N THR A 84 10.52 -14.68 -4.28
CA THR A 84 10.77 -13.32 -4.79
C THR A 84 11.98 -12.68 -4.12
N ARG A 85 12.56 -11.66 -4.76
CA ARG A 85 13.81 -11.00 -4.30
C ARG A 85 13.60 -9.57 -3.86
N PHE A 86 14.34 -9.16 -2.84
CA PHE A 86 14.29 -7.84 -2.23
C PHE A 86 15.66 -7.17 -2.31
N GLY A 87 15.70 -5.98 -2.87
CA GLY A 87 16.94 -5.29 -3.24
C GLY A 87 17.27 -4.09 -2.37
N PHE A 88 18.45 -4.09 -1.77
CA PHE A 88 18.96 -3.02 -0.91
C PHE A 88 20.20 -2.38 -1.55
N HIS A 89 20.26 -1.06 -1.56
CA HIS A 89 21.43 -0.29 -1.99
C HIS A 89 21.40 1.13 -1.41
N ALA A 90 22.50 1.85 -1.51
CA ALA A 90 22.58 3.27 -1.17
C ALA A 90 21.67 4.11 -2.08
N SER A 91 20.81 4.93 -1.52
CA SER A 91 20.10 5.99 -2.25
C SER A 91 21.05 7.15 -2.57
N ASN A 92 20.92 7.75 -3.74
CA ASN A 92 21.75 8.88 -4.17
C ASN A 92 21.24 10.19 -3.55
N LEU A 93 22.13 11.19 -3.49
CA LEU A 93 21.91 12.56 -3.03
C LEU A 93 21.74 12.66 -1.50
N ASN A 94 22.85 12.96 -0.82
CA ASN A 94 22.89 13.64 0.49
C ASN A 94 22.78 12.75 1.76
N GLY A 95 22.75 11.42 1.64
CA GLY A 95 22.73 10.49 2.80
C GLY A 95 21.42 10.49 3.62
N ARG A 96 20.64 11.57 3.54
CA ARG A 96 19.32 11.72 4.18
C ARG A 96 18.33 10.64 3.75
N PHE A 97 18.34 10.25 2.48
CA PHE A 97 17.49 9.17 1.98
C PHE A 97 17.86 7.81 2.53
N ASN A 98 19.16 7.52 2.70
CA ASN A 98 19.58 6.31 3.40
C ASN A 98 19.13 6.31 4.86
N ALA A 99 19.29 7.44 5.55
CA ALA A 99 18.85 7.58 6.94
C ALA A 99 17.34 7.36 7.04
N LEU A 100 16.55 8.02 6.19
CA LEU A 100 15.09 7.86 6.15
C LEU A 100 14.70 6.41 5.85
N SER A 101 15.22 5.81 4.78
CA SER A 101 14.87 4.42 4.45
C SER A 101 15.22 3.46 5.60
N ALA A 102 16.33 3.69 6.29
CA ALA A 102 16.74 2.87 7.43
C ALA A 102 15.78 2.94 8.63
N GLU A 103 15.05 4.04 8.82
CA GLU A 103 14.03 4.17 9.88
C GLU A 103 12.84 3.22 9.68
N TYR A 104 12.60 2.80 8.44
CA TYR A 104 11.52 1.91 8.02
C TYR A 104 12.02 0.49 7.74
N LEU A 105 13.14 0.10 8.35
CA LEU A 105 13.63 -1.28 8.31
C LEU A 105 13.56 -1.87 9.72
N THR A 106 13.32 -3.18 9.79
CA THR A 106 13.42 -3.91 11.06
C THR A 106 14.84 -3.78 11.64
N PRO A 107 15.05 -3.91 12.96
CA PRO A 107 16.36 -3.65 13.58
C PRO A 107 17.53 -4.41 12.95
N VAL A 108 17.34 -5.69 12.58
CA VAL A 108 18.40 -6.51 11.99
C VAL A 108 18.71 -6.07 10.55
N ILE A 109 17.68 -5.89 9.72
CA ILE A 109 17.83 -5.41 8.34
C ILE A 109 18.43 -3.99 8.32
N ARG A 110 17.98 -3.11 9.23
CA ARG A 110 18.53 -1.77 9.42
C ARG A 110 20.02 -1.81 9.71
N GLN A 111 20.46 -2.67 10.62
CA GLN A 111 21.87 -2.82 10.95
C GLN A 111 22.69 -3.25 9.73
N ARG A 112 22.23 -4.25 8.97
CA ARG A 112 22.90 -4.71 7.75
C ARG A 112 22.96 -3.62 6.69
N PHE A 113 21.86 -2.91 6.47
CA PHE A 113 21.78 -1.79 5.55
C PHE A 113 22.80 -0.70 5.91
N LEU A 114 22.78 -0.19 7.15
CA LEU A 114 23.67 0.89 7.59
C LEU A 114 25.15 0.49 7.64
N SER A 115 25.45 -0.77 7.93
CA SER A 115 26.84 -1.25 8.01
C SER A 115 27.44 -1.61 6.65
N THR A 116 26.63 -2.05 5.67
CA THR A 116 27.10 -2.61 4.40
C THR A 116 26.30 -2.14 3.19
N TRP A 117 25.08 -2.64 2.98
CA TRP A 117 24.33 -2.49 1.72
C TRP A 117 24.02 -1.04 1.35
N GLY A 118 23.73 -0.21 2.34
CA GLY A 118 23.47 1.23 2.20
C GLY A 118 24.73 2.06 1.92
N LYS A 119 25.91 1.45 1.80
CA LYS A 119 27.17 2.13 1.46
C LYS A 119 27.56 1.99 -0.02
N SER A 120 26.86 1.16 -0.78
CA SER A 120 27.16 0.90 -2.20
C SER A 120 25.92 1.05 -3.08
N ARG A 121 26.12 1.47 -4.34
CA ARG A 121 25.08 1.47 -5.37
C ARG A 121 24.86 0.10 -6.00
N GLU A 122 25.80 -0.81 -5.81
CA GLU A 122 25.63 -2.23 -6.08
C GLU A 122 24.49 -2.79 -5.22
N MET A 123 23.51 -3.40 -5.86
CA MET A 123 22.31 -3.87 -5.18
C MET A 123 22.54 -5.23 -4.54
N THR A 124 22.41 -5.28 -3.22
CA THR A 124 22.33 -6.56 -2.50
C THR A 124 20.91 -7.08 -2.61
N LYS A 125 20.74 -8.30 -3.15
CA LYS A 125 19.43 -8.93 -3.31
C LYS A 125 19.31 -10.20 -2.49
N LEU A 126 18.31 -10.26 -1.61
CA LEU A 126 17.97 -11.43 -0.82
C LEU A 126 16.64 -12.02 -1.29
N THR A 127 16.46 -13.33 -1.25
CA THR A 127 15.11 -13.92 -1.39
C THR A 127 14.27 -13.63 -0.14
N ALA A 128 12.95 -13.79 -0.23
CA ALA A 128 12.06 -13.72 0.92
C ALA A 128 12.51 -14.64 2.06
N GLU A 129 12.94 -15.86 1.74
CA GLU A 129 13.41 -16.86 2.70
C GLU A 129 14.74 -16.43 3.33
N GLU A 130 15.68 -15.90 2.55
CA GLU A 130 16.94 -15.37 3.07
C GLU A 130 16.71 -14.18 4.02
N MET A 131 15.76 -13.30 3.68
CA MET A 131 15.39 -12.19 4.57
C MET A 131 14.80 -12.66 5.89
N VAL A 132 13.88 -13.65 5.87
CA VAL A 132 13.26 -14.19 7.09
C VAL A 132 14.25 -15.02 7.91
N ALA A 133 15.15 -15.76 7.27
CA ALA A 133 16.23 -16.47 7.96
C ALA A 133 17.19 -15.50 8.64
N LEU A 134 17.45 -14.35 8.02
CA LEU A 134 18.28 -13.28 8.58
C LEU A 134 17.56 -12.51 9.70
N ASP A 135 16.28 -12.22 9.53
CA ASP A 135 15.44 -11.48 10.49
C ASP A 135 14.07 -12.16 10.68
N PRO A 136 13.91 -12.99 11.73
CA PRO A 136 12.66 -13.69 12.03
C PRO A 136 11.46 -12.79 12.38
N ALA A 137 11.65 -11.47 12.54
CA ALA A 137 10.53 -10.54 12.68
C ALA A 137 9.76 -10.37 11.36
N LEU A 138 10.40 -10.64 10.22
CA LEU A 138 9.77 -10.70 8.91
C LEU A 138 9.01 -12.01 8.74
N LYS A 139 7.98 -11.99 7.90
CA LYS A 139 7.09 -13.14 7.71
C LYS A 139 7.01 -13.51 6.24
N LEU A 140 7.09 -14.79 5.93
CA LEU A 140 6.67 -15.29 4.63
C LEU A 140 5.14 -15.24 4.55
N CYS A 141 4.60 -14.89 3.39
CA CYS A 141 3.16 -15.04 3.17
C CYS A 141 2.80 -16.53 3.25
N ASN A 142 1.65 -16.88 3.82
CA ASN A 142 1.14 -18.24 3.70
C ASN A 142 0.93 -18.57 2.22
N ALA A 143 1.11 -19.84 1.84
CA ALA A 143 0.68 -20.31 0.53
C ALA A 143 -0.86 -20.29 0.54
N THR A 144 -1.46 -19.15 0.20
CA THR A 144 -2.89 -19.11 -0.06
C THR A 144 -3.10 -19.61 -1.48
N HIS A 145 -3.91 -20.67 -1.56
CA HIS A 145 -4.40 -21.37 -2.74
C HIS A 145 -4.95 -20.42 -3.81
#